data_AF-A0A133QID1-F1
#
_entry.id   AF-A0A133QID1-F1
#
_cell.length_a   1.000
_cell.length_b   1.000
_cell.length_c   1.000
_cell.angle_alpha   90.00
_cell.angle_beta   90.00
_cell.angle_gamma   90.00
#
_symmetry.space_group_name_H-M   'P 1'
#
loop_
_entity.id
_entity.type
_entity.pdbx_description
1 polymer ?
#
loop_
_entity_poly.entity_id
_entity_poly.type
_entity_poly.pdbx_seq_one_letter_code
_entity_poly.pdbx_strand_id
1 'polypeptide(L)'
;MLTYNSLNLTKEIGSIFYRRFKVNFDFRLSYNLGEINRRLNTETNSELAHLSELFFFLLKDKNWLPKPSVLEVNKEIVLSIAKSCGLYTPRTLISTSKDDLLKFYAKFPIVYKPLNGFSYYTIGEQTYSSYVTEINQKVLTSLPNRFFPSLFQERIKSEYEIRTFYLDGEFYSSAIVPQKKGRKRTVDVKQNYQSSRWVPYNFPDEFKEKIRKLMNTLNLNTGSIDVLKGIDGKYYFLEVNPVGQYLSPSISCGYCVEKNIAEWLIKKDITLNN
;
A
#
# COMPACT_ATOMS: atom_id res chain seq x y z
N MET A 1 20.26 -0.22 -27.36
CA MET A 1 19.02 0.37 -27.92
C MET A 1 17.87 -0.49 -27.44
N LEU A 2 16.86 0.09 -26.80
CA LEU A 2 15.69 -0.66 -26.32
C LEU A 2 14.53 -0.39 -27.26
N THR A 3 14.08 -1.40 -27.99
CA THR A 3 13.03 -1.28 -29.02
C THR A 3 11.84 -2.18 -28.74
N TYR A 4 10.63 -1.68 -29.00
CA TYR A 4 9.39 -2.46 -28.93
C TYR A 4 8.46 -2.00 -30.06
N ASN A 5 7.97 -2.95 -30.89
CA ASN A 5 7.11 -2.66 -32.06
C ASN A 5 7.64 -1.50 -32.94
N SER A 6 8.92 -1.55 -33.30
CA SER A 6 9.64 -0.52 -34.08
C SER A 6 9.86 0.83 -33.41
N LEU A 7 9.39 1.05 -32.17
CA LEU A 7 9.66 2.24 -31.39
C LEU A 7 10.96 2.08 -30.58
N ASN A 8 11.81 3.10 -30.60
CA ASN A 8 12.96 3.23 -29.72
C ASN A 8 12.52 3.88 -28.40
N LEU A 9 12.27 3.06 -27.38
CA LEU A 9 11.75 3.49 -26.08
C LEU A 9 12.67 4.50 -25.38
N THR A 10 13.98 4.47 -25.64
CA THR A 10 14.92 5.43 -25.06
C THR A 10 14.84 6.82 -25.68
N LYS A 11 14.37 6.93 -26.93
CA LYS A 11 14.31 8.20 -27.67
C LYS A 11 12.91 8.75 -27.81
N GLU A 12 11.93 7.89 -28.03
CA GLU A 12 10.58 8.28 -28.47
C GLU A 12 9.55 8.33 -27.33
N ILE A 13 9.90 7.84 -26.14
CA ILE A 13 9.03 7.85 -24.96
C ILE A 13 9.59 8.84 -23.94
N GLY A 14 8.76 9.74 -23.41
CA GLY A 14 9.09 10.67 -22.34
C GLY A 14 8.54 10.24 -20.97
N SER A 15 7.41 9.54 -20.93
CA SER A 15 6.71 9.17 -19.71
C SER A 15 6.40 7.68 -19.63
N ILE A 16 6.41 7.12 -18.41
CA ILE A 16 6.21 5.68 -18.19
C ILE A 16 5.25 5.48 -17.02
N PHE A 17 4.18 4.73 -17.27
CA PHE A 17 3.26 4.29 -16.23
C PHE A 17 3.57 2.86 -15.78
N TYR A 18 4.07 2.72 -14.55
CA TYR A 18 4.38 1.42 -13.98
C TYR A 18 3.15 0.81 -13.30
N ARG A 19 2.72 -0.37 -13.77
CA ARG A 19 1.63 -1.16 -13.16
C ARG A 19 2.01 -2.62 -12.95
N ARG A 20 2.92 -2.85 -12.00
CA ARG A 20 3.24 -4.18 -11.44
C ARG A 20 3.64 -5.23 -12.48
N PHE A 21 4.34 -4.82 -13.55
CA PHE A 21 4.86 -5.76 -14.55
C PHE A 21 6.17 -6.44 -14.12
N LYS A 22 6.69 -6.13 -12.92
CA LYS A 22 7.73 -6.96 -12.28
C LYS A 22 7.03 -8.20 -11.73
N VAL A 23 7.02 -9.27 -12.51
CA VAL A 23 6.33 -10.53 -12.16
C VAL A 23 7.37 -11.58 -11.83
N ASN A 24 7.12 -12.37 -10.78
CA ASN A 24 7.87 -13.59 -10.58
C ASN A 24 7.33 -14.64 -11.55
N PHE A 25 8.21 -15.25 -12.33
CA PHE A 25 7.85 -16.38 -13.17
C PHE A 25 7.89 -17.66 -12.34
N ASP A 26 6.79 -18.40 -12.41
CA ASP A 26 6.73 -19.79 -11.96
C ASP A 26 6.84 -20.65 -13.23
N PHE A 27 8.07 -21.01 -13.59
CA PHE A 27 8.40 -21.81 -14.74
C PHE A 27 7.91 -23.25 -14.51
N ARG A 28 6.66 -23.49 -14.88
CA ARG A 28 6.01 -24.80 -14.80
C ARG A 28 6.30 -25.58 -16.07
N LEU A 29 7.36 -26.38 -16.03
CA LEU A 29 7.55 -27.42 -17.04
C LEU A 29 6.38 -28.40 -17.00
N SER A 30 6.04 -28.96 -18.16
CA SER A 30 5.05 -30.04 -18.29
C SER A 30 5.43 -31.31 -17.50
N TYR A 31 6.69 -31.41 -17.06
CA TYR A 31 7.22 -32.49 -16.23
C TYR A 31 7.70 -31.93 -14.89
N ASN A 32 7.39 -32.64 -13.79
CA ASN A 32 7.89 -32.28 -12.47
C ASN A 32 9.35 -32.77 -12.31
N LEU A 33 10.32 -31.86 -12.44
CA LEU A 33 11.75 -32.17 -12.27
C LEU A 33 12.21 -32.16 -10.80
N GLY A 34 11.29 -32.22 -9.83
CA GLY A 34 11.63 -32.21 -8.40
C GLY A 34 12.38 -30.95 -7.99
N GLU A 35 13.57 -31.11 -7.41
CA GLU A 35 14.40 -29.97 -6.94
C GLU A 35 14.90 -29.06 -8.07
N ILE A 36 15.02 -29.58 -9.29
CA ILE A 36 15.46 -28.81 -10.46
C ILE A 36 14.42 -27.72 -10.79
N ASN A 37 13.12 -27.97 -10.62
CA ASN A 37 12.09 -26.95 -10.83
C ASN A 37 12.29 -25.73 -9.93
N ARG A 38 12.63 -25.95 -8.65
CA ARG A 38 12.91 -24.87 -7.69
C ARG A 38 14.13 -24.05 -8.12
N ARG A 39 15.17 -24.73 -8.58
CA ARG A 39 16.40 -24.08 -9.06
C ARG A 39 16.17 -23.30 -10.34
N LEU A 40 15.50 -23.87 -11.34
CA LEU A 40 15.14 -23.18 -12.59
C LEU A 40 14.29 -21.94 -12.33
N ASN A 41 13.29 -22.03 -11.43
CA ASN A 41 12.53 -20.87 -10.98
C ASN A 41 13.44 -19.79 -10.37
N THR A 42 14.38 -20.18 -9.52
CA THR A 42 15.31 -19.22 -8.89
C THR A 42 16.21 -18.54 -9.92
N GLU A 43 16.84 -19.33 -10.81
CA GLU A 43 17.76 -18.83 -11.84
C GLU A 43 17.03 -17.94 -12.86
N THR A 44 15.85 -18.33 -13.32
CA THR A 44 15.06 -17.54 -14.29
C THR A 44 14.57 -16.22 -13.68
N ASN A 45 14.13 -16.23 -12.41
CA ASN A 45 13.77 -15.00 -11.71
C ASN A 45 14.99 -14.09 -11.47
N SER A 46 16.19 -14.65 -11.28
CA SER A 46 17.43 -13.88 -11.19
C SER A 46 17.77 -13.21 -12.51
N GLU A 47 17.69 -13.91 -13.65
CA GLU A 47 17.90 -13.35 -14.98
C GLU A 47 16.91 -12.21 -15.29
N LEU A 48 15.63 -12.44 -14.99
CA LEU A 48 14.60 -11.41 -15.15
C LEU A 48 14.81 -10.19 -14.24
N ALA A 49 15.34 -10.39 -13.03
CA ALA A 49 15.68 -9.29 -12.14
C ALA A 49 16.79 -8.42 -12.74
N HIS A 50 17.85 -9.02 -13.29
CA HIS A 50 18.93 -8.29 -13.97
C HIS A 50 18.42 -7.56 -15.23
N LEU A 51 17.57 -8.21 -16.04
CA LEU A 51 16.94 -7.57 -17.19
C LEU A 51 16.06 -6.38 -16.78
N SER A 52 15.30 -6.53 -15.69
CA SER A 52 14.46 -5.46 -15.15
C SER A 52 15.31 -4.27 -14.69
N GLU A 53 16.44 -4.54 -14.03
CA GLU A 53 17.39 -3.50 -13.62
C GLU A 53 17.94 -2.74 -14.81
N LEU A 54 18.37 -3.44 -15.86
CA LEU A 54 18.82 -2.82 -17.11
C LEU A 54 17.71 -1.96 -17.74
N PHE A 55 16.46 -2.45 -17.76
CA PHE A 55 15.31 -1.69 -18.26
C PHE A 55 15.09 -0.39 -17.48
N PHE A 56 15.12 -0.44 -16.15
CA PHE A 56 15.01 0.76 -15.31
C PHE A 56 16.18 1.72 -15.53
N PHE A 57 17.41 1.21 -15.67
CA PHE A 57 18.59 2.03 -15.91
C PHE A 57 18.51 2.77 -17.25
N LEU A 58 18.16 2.07 -18.33
CA LEU A 58 18.06 2.65 -19.68
C LEU A 58 16.97 3.72 -19.79
N LEU A 59 15.99 3.70 -18.88
CA LEU A 59 14.84 4.59 -18.87
C LEU A 59 14.82 5.51 -17.63
N LYS A 60 15.92 5.61 -16.89
CA LYS A 60 15.98 6.34 -15.60
C LYS A 60 15.64 7.84 -15.72
N ASP A 61 15.91 8.43 -16.89
CA ASP A 61 15.72 9.85 -17.16
C ASP A 61 14.29 10.17 -17.66
N LYS A 62 13.41 9.18 -17.71
CA LYS A 62 11.99 9.34 -18.11
C LYS A 62 11.13 9.81 -16.94
N ASN A 63 9.97 10.36 -17.23
CA ASN A 63 8.96 10.71 -16.24
C ASN A 63 8.17 9.47 -15.81
N TRP A 64 8.56 8.88 -14.70
CA TRP A 64 7.93 7.66 -14.18
C TRP A 64 6.77 7.93 -13.22
N LEU A 65 5.72 7.12 -13.31
CA LEU A 65 4.60 7.10 -12.38
C LEU A 65 4.29 5.67 -11.92
N PRO A 66 4.53 5.30 -10.65
CA PRO A 66 5.43 5.96 -9.69
C PRO A 66 6.91 5.90 -10.12
N LYS A 67 7.76 6.68 -9.46
CA LYS A 67 9.23 6.62 -9.63
C LYS A 67 9.78 5.22 -9.27
N PRO A 68 10.76 4.66 -10.03
CA PRO A 68 11.28 3.31 -9.80
C PRO A 68 11.92 3.08 -8.44
N SER A 69 12.52 4.13 -7.86
CA SER A 69 13.21 4.04 -6.56
C SER A 69 12.28 3.84 -5.37
N VAL A 70 10.96 3.96 -5.57
CA VAL A 70 9.94 3.98 -4.50
C VAL A 70 8.72 3.13 -4.87
N LEU A 71 8.90 2.10 -5.71
CA LEU A 71 7.84 1.15 -6.06
C LEU A 71 7.35 0.35 -4.84
N GLU A 72 8.26 0.11 -3.91
CA GLU A 72 8.02 -0.56 -2.63
C GLU A 72 8.53 0.35 -1.51
N VAL A 73 7.80 0.37 -0.40
CA VAL A 73 8.14 1.14 0.80
C VAL A 73 7.97 0.27 2.03
N ASN A 74 8.86 0.45 3.00
CA ASN A 74 8.67 -0.12 4.32
C ASN A 74 7.65 0.74 5.09
N LYS A 75 6.50 0.16 5.43
CA LYS A 75 5.36 0.91 6.00
C LYS A 75 5.68 1.51 7.37
N GLU A 76 6.53 0.86 8.15
CA GLU A 76 6.94 1.31 9.47
C GLU A 76 7.90 2.51 9.39
N ILE A 77 8.82 2.49 8.43
CA ILE A 77 9.64 3.66 8.09
C ILE A 77 8.74 4.82 7.64
N VAL A 78 7.77 4.57 6.77
CA VAL A 78 6.79 5.57 6.33
C VAL A 78 6.03 6.16 7.52
N LEU A 79 5.54 5.34 8.46
CA LEU A 79 4.85 5.82 9.66
C LEU A 79 5.74 6.70 10.54
N SER A 80 7.02 6.38 10.65
CA SER A 80 8.00 7.20 11.38
C SER A 80 8.19 8.56 10.70
N ILE A 81 8.38 8.57 9.39
CA ILE A 81 8.52 9.81 8.59
C ILE A 81 7.22 10.64 8.66
N ALA A 82 6.04 10.01 8.55
CA ALA A 82 4.75 10.67 8.67
C ALA A 82 4.62 11.44 9.99
N LYS A 83 5.06 10.83 11.10
CA LYS A 83 5.08 11.50 12.41
C LYS A 83 6.01 12.72 12.41
N SER A 84 7.19 12.61 11.79
CA SER A 84 8.12 13.75 11.63
C SER A 84 7.56 14.87 10.74
N CYS A 85 6.64 14.54 9.83
CA CYS A 85 5.89 15.50 9.01
C CYS A 85 4.69 16.13 9.76
N GLY A 86 4.44 15.76 11.02
CA GLY A 86 3.36 16.30 11.84
C GLY A 86 2.01 15.59 11.66
N LEU A 87 1.99 14.40 11.05
CA LEU A 87 0.79 13.56 10.95
C LEU A 87 0.62 12.74 12.24
N TYR A 88 -0.63 12.56 12.67
CA TYR A 88 -0.92 11.54 13.67
C TYR A 88 -0.82 10.16 13.04
N THR A 89 -0.15 9.25 13.72
CA THR A 89 -0.10 7.83 13.38
C THR A 89 -0.52 7.02 14.60
N PRO A 90 -1.15 5.84 14.43
CA PRO A 90 -1.49 5.01 15.57
C PRO A 90 -0.20 4.57 16.29
N ARG A 91 -0.24 4.48 17.62
CA ARG A 91 0.90 3.96 18.39
C ARG A 91 1.20 2.52 17.95
N THR A 92 2.48 2.21 17.79
CA THR A 92 2.93 0.90 17.29
C THR A 92 3.92 0.26 18.26
N LEU A 93 3.78 -1.05 18.45
CA LEU A 93 4.70 -1.91 19.17
C LEU A 93 5.13 -3.04 18.23
N ILE A 94 6.43 -3.21 18.03
CA ILE A 94 7.01 -4.42 17.46
C ILE A 94 7.73 -5.13 18.61
N SER A 95 7.30 -6.34 18.94
CA SER A 95 7.88 -7.10 20.06
C SER A 95 7.85 -8.60 19.78
N THR A 96 8.62 -9.32 20.59
CA THR A 96 8.63 -10.79 20.71
C THR A 96 8.16 -11.23 22.10
N SER A 97 7.70 -10.30 22.95
CA SER A 97 7.41 -10.51 24.37
C SER A 97 5.92 -10.36 24.66
N LYS A 98 5.33 -11.36 25.32
CA LYS A 98 3.96 -11.27 25.83
C LYS A 98 3.80 -10.18 26.90
N ASP A 99 4.82 -9.96 27.72
CA ASP A 99 4.77 -8.94 28.77
C ASP A 99 4.72 -7.52 28.21
N ASP A 100 5.47 -7.25 27.13
CA ASP A 100 5.41 -5.94 26.45
C ASP A 100 4.04 -5.74 25.81
N LEU A 101 3.50 -6.79 25.18
CA LEU A 101 2.17 -6.77 24.59
C LEU A 101 1.09 -6.51 25.66
N LEU A 102 1.18 -7.15 26.83
CA LEU A 102 0.25 -6.91 27.95
C LEU A 102 0.32 -5.47 28.46
N LYS A 103 1.52 -4.91 28.62
CA LYS A 103 1.70 -3.49 29.00
C LYS A 103 1.12 -2.53 27.96
N PHE A 104 1.24 -2.86 26.68
CA PHE A 104 0.66 -2.06 25.61
C PHE A 104 -0.86 -2.19 25.56
N TYR A 105 -1.40 -3.41 25.73
CA TYR A 105 -2.83 -3.71 25.76
C TYR A 105 -3.56 -3.03 26.92
N ALA A 106 -2.90 -2.91 28.07
CA ALA A 106 -3.44 -2.19 29.22
C ALA A 106 -3.70 -0.70 28.94
N LYS A 107 -3.02 -0.11 27.94
CA LYS A 107 -3.14 1.31 27.61
C LYS A 107 -4.12 1.58 26.47
N PHE A 108 -4.18 0.68 25.49
CA PHE A 108 -4.92 0.90 24.25
C PHE A 108 -5.60 -0.39 23.77
N PRO A 109 -6.77 -0.29 23.10
CA PRO A 109 -7.23 -1.39 22.26
C PRO A 109 -6.22 -1.63 21.13
N ILE A 110 -5.98 -2.89 20.75
CA ILE A 110 -4.89 -3.27 19.83
C ILE A 110 -5.42 -4.09 18.67
N VAL A 111 -4.79 -3.89 17.51
CA VAL A 111 -4.84 -4.80 16.37
C VAL A 111 -3.45 -5.33 16.08
N TYR A 112 -3.35 -6.60 15.69
CA TYR A 112 -2.19 -7.17 15.02
C TYR A 112 -2.26 -6.87 13.53
N LYS A 113 -1.10 -6.62 12.91
CA LYS A 113 -0.94 -6.52 11.45
C LYS A 113 0.34 -7.22 11.00
N PRO A 114 0.35 -7.88 9.83
CA PRO A 114 1.59 -8.35 9.22
C PRO A 114 2.48 -7.17 8.80
N LEU A 115 3.81 -7.30 8.97
CA LEU A 115 4.80 -6.29 8.55
C LEU A 115 4.85 -6.13 7.02
N ASN A 116 4.90 -7.24 6.27
CA ASN A 116 5.04 -7.23 4.81
C ASN A 116 3.71 -7.30 4.04
N GLY A 117 2.57 -7.22 4.74
CA GLY A 117 1.23 -7.28 4.13
C GLY A 117 0.59 -8.68 4.12
N PHE A 118 -0.41 -8.84 3.25
CA PHE A 118 -1.26 -10.03 3.21
C PHE A 118 -0.49 -11.28 2.76
N SER A 119 -0.67 -12.37 3.50
CA SER A 119 -0.22 -13.70 3.11
C SER A 119 -1.28 -14.73 3.48
N TYR A 120 -1.32 -15.83 2.75
CA TYR A 120 -2.18 -16.97 3.03
C TYR A 120 -1.43 -18.28 2.83
N TYR A 121 -1.90 -19.31 3.52
CA TYR A 121 -1.37 -20.65 3.49
C TYR A 121 -2.52 -21.64 3.38
N THR A 122 -2.34 -22.72 2.63
CA THR A 122 -3.34 -23.78 2.49
C THR A 122 -2.84 -25.05 3.16
N ILE A 123 -3.64 -25.63 4.05
CA ILE A 123 -3.38 -26.93 4.68
C ILE A 123 -4.61 -27.81 4.45
N GLY A 124 -4.46 -28.83 3.60
CA GLY A 124 -5.61 -29.59 3.08
C GLY A 124 -6.57 -28.66 2.34
N GLU A 125 -7.86 -28.73 2.67
CA GLU A 125 -8.91 -27.86 2.12
C GLU A 125 -9.02 -26.51 2.83
N GLN A 126 -8.22 -26.26 3.87
CA GLN A 126 -8.34 -25.05 4.69
C GLN A 126 -7.37 -23.97 4.21
N THR A 127 -7.86 -22.73 4.14
CA THR A 127 -7.03 -21.54 3.87
C THR A 127 -6.89 -20.69 5.12
N TYR A 128 -5.65 -20.47 5.53
CA TYR A 128 -5.23 -19.63 6.64
C TYR A 128 -4.74 -18.31 6.06
N SER A 129 -5.25 -17.19 6.56
CA SER A 129 -4.91 -15.87 6.03
C SER A 129 -4.49 -14.93 7.15
N SER A 130 -3.42 -14.18 6.91
CA SER A 130 -2.94 -13.17 7.84
C SER A 130 -3.57 -11.82 7.51
N TYR A 131 -4.62 -11.47 8.27
CA TYR A 131 -5.29 -10.17 8.18
C TYR A 131 -5.08 -9.33 9.44
N VAL A 132 -5.45 -8.05 9.34
CA VAL A 132 -5.57 -7.19 10.51
C VAL A 132 -6.53 -7.83 11.51
N THR A 133 -6.02 -8.18 12.69
CA THR A 133 -6.78 -8.97 13.67
C THR A 133 -6.87 -8.21 14.97
N GLU A 134 -8.08 -8.07 15.52
CA GLU A 134 -8.24 -7.50 16.86
C GLU A 134 -7.64 -8.44 17.91
N ILE A 135 -6.79 -7.87 18.78
CA ILE A 135 -6.25 -8.58 19.93
C ILE A 135 -7.26 -8.46 21.08
N ASN A 136 -7.84 -9.58 21.47
CA ASN A 136 -8.73 -9.68 22.62
C ASN A 136 -8.12 -10.59 23.69
N GLN A 137 -8.77 -10.69 24.85
CA GLN A 137 -8.28 -11.48 25.96
C GLN A 137 -8.05 -12.96 25.59
N LYS A 138 -8.91 -13.55 24.74
CA LYS A 138 -8.75 -14.95 24.29
C LYS A 138 -7.46 -15.12 23.50
N VAL A 139 -7.18 -14.22 22.56
CA VAL A 139 -5.93 -14.22 21.77
C VAL A 139 -4.73 -14.05 22.71
N LEU A 140 -4.76 -13.07 23.61
CA LEU A 140 -3.69 -12.85 24.59
C LEU A 140 -3.41 -14.08 25.44
N THR A 141 -4.45 -14.75 25.95
CA THR A 141 -4.27 -15.97 26.75
C THR A 141 -3.63 -17.09 25.94
N SER A 142 -4.00 -17.25 24.66
CA SER A 142 -3.45 -18.29 23.78
C SER A 142 -2.00 -18.06 23.33
N LEU A 143 -1.49 -16.82 23.40
CA LEU A 143 -0.13 -16.52 22.95
C LEU A 143 0.92 -17.09 23.93
N PRO A 144 2.02 -17.69 23.43
CA PRO A 144 3.16 -18.07 24.25
C PRO A 144 3.86 -16.83 24.84
N ASN A 145 4.70 -17.02 25.86
CA ASN A 145 5.47 -15.92 26.47
C ASN A 145 6.42 -15.23 25.48
N ARG A 146 6.92 -15.99 24.49
CA ARG A 146 7.74 -15.50 23.38
C ARG A 146 7.13 -15.91 22.05
N PHE A 147 7.15 -15.00 21.08
CA PHE A 147 6.63 -15.22 19.73
C PHE A 147 7.51 -14.51 18.68
N PHE A 148 7.32 -14.82 17.40
CA PHE A 148 8.03 -14.18 16.29
C PHE A 148 7.80 -12.65 16.27
N PRO A 149 8.80 -11.80 15.91
CA PRO A 149 8.62 -10.36 15.86
C PRO A 149 7.32 -9.95 15.15
N SER A 150 6.39 -9.39 15.92
CA SER A 150 5.02 -9.13 15.46
C SER A 150 4.66 -7.67 15.68
N LEU A 151 3.94 -7.09 14.71
CA LEU A 151 3.47 -5.71 14.80
C LEU A 151 2.09 -5.65 15.43
N PHE A 152 2.01 -4.89 16.51
CA PHE A 152 0.79 -4.52 17.21
C PHE A 152 0.60 -3.02 17.12
N GLN A 153 -0.62 -2.59 16.84
CA GLN A 153 -0.92 -1.19 16.63
C GLN A 153 -2.18 -0.80 17.40
N GLU A 154 -2.18 0.41 17.94
CA GLU A 154 -3.36 1.01 18.57
C GLU A 154 -4.54 0.98 17.60
N ARG A 155 -5.67 0.44 18.07
CA ARG A 155 -6.93 0.45 17.34
C ARG A 155 -7.61 1.80 17.53
N ILE A 156 -7.50 2.65 16.53
CA ILE A 156 -8.18 3.94 16.50
C ILE A 156 -9.70 3.73 16.40
N LYS A 157 -10.45 4.35 17.31
CA LYS A 157 -11.90 4.48 17.17
C LYS A 157 -12.19 5.57 16.14
N SER A 158 -12.63 5.18 14.96
CA SER A 158 -12.89 6.09 13.85
C SER A 158 -14.38 6.36 13.65
N GLU A 159 -14.70 7.54 13.12
CA GLU A 159 -16.02 7.86 12.57
C GLU A 159 -16.19 7.20 11.20
N TYR A 160 -15.17 7.34 10.35
CA TYR A 160 -15.09 6.81 8.99
C TYR A 160 -13.62 6.63 8.56
N GLU A 161 -13.42 5.86 7.49
CA GLU A 161 -12.13 5.71 6.82
C GLU A 161 -12.07 6.66 5.63
N ILE A 162 -10.87 7.04 5.21
CA ILE A 162 -10.66 7.86 4.02
C ILE A 162 -9.61 7.18 3.17
N ARG A 163 -9.99 6.82 1.94
CA ARG A 163 -9.09 6.29 0.92
C ARG A 163 -8.78 7.40 -0.06
N THR A 164 -7.50 7.67 -0.27
CA THR A 164 -7.06 8.76 -1.14
C THR A 164 -6.14 8.22 -2.21
N PHE A 165 -6.39 8.57 -3.47
CA PHE A 165 -5.36 8.46 -4.49
C PHE A 165 -4.65 9.81 -4.61
N TYR A 166 -3.35 9.81 -4.38
CA TYR A 166 -2.48 10.97 -4.56
C TYR A 166 -1.82 10.90 -5.94
N LEU A 167 -1.83 12.01 -6.67
CA LEU A 167 -1.20 12.15 -7.98
C LEU A 167 -0.49 13.51 -8.07
N ASP A 168 0.83 13.51 -7.88
CA ASP A 168 1.73 14.64 -8.10
C ASP A 168 1.25 15.96 -7.46
N GLY A 169 0.71 15.88 -6.23
CA GLY A 169 0.20 17.04 -5.48
C GLY A 169 -1.33 17.12 -5.39
N GLU A 170 -2.04 16.36 -6.24
CA GLU A 170 -3.50 16.30 -6.29
C GLU A 170 -4.06 15.14 -5.46
N PHE A 171 -5.26 15.36 -4.91
CA PHE A 171 -5.92 14.47 -3.95
C PHE A 171 -7.29 14.02 -4.46
N TYR A 172 -7.46 12.74 -4.72
CA TYR A 172 -8.75 12.12 -5.03
C TYR A 172 -9.19 11.28 -3.84
N SER A 173 -9.89 11.91 -2.90
CA SER A 173 -10.16 11.34 -1.57
C SER A 173 -11.62 10.92 -1.43
N SER A 174 -11.87 9.72 -0.93
CA SER A 174 -13.21 9.21 -0.67
C SER A 174 -13.35 8.83 0.80
N ALA A 175 -14.33 9.39 1.48
CA ALA A 175 -14.75 8.93 2.80
C ALA A 175 -15.58 7.65 2.65
N ILE A 176 -15.26 6.63 3.44
CA ILE A 176 -15.91 5.33 3.46
C ILE A 176 -16.68 5.21 4.77
N VAL A 177 -18.01 5.28 4.65
CA VAL A 177 -18.93 5.27 5.79
C VAL A 177 -19.69 3.94 5.83
N PRO A 178 -19.71 3.21 6.97
CA PRO A 178 -20.51 2.00 7.10
C PRO A 178 -22.02 2.32 6.97
N GLN A 179 -22.78 1.58 6.16
CA GLN A 179 -24.20 1.89 5.94
C GLN A 179 -25.16 1.37 7.04
N LYS A 180 -24.80 0.32 7.80
CA LYS A 180 -25.71 -0.27 8.80
C LYS A 180 -25.27 0.03 10.23
N LYS A 181 -26.14 0.74 10.98
CA LYS A 181 -26.08 0.78 12.45
C LYS A 181 -26.27 -0.65 13.00
N GLY A 182 -25.39 -1.10 13.89
CA GLY A 182 -25.57 -2.35 14.65
C GLY A 182 -24.83 -3.61 14.16
N ARG A 183 -24.15 -3.60 13.01
CA ARG A 183 -23.16 -4.66 12.70
C ARG A 183 -21.85 -4.32 13.39
N LYS A 184 -21.18 -5.32 13.99
CA LYS A 184 -19.82 -5.16 14.55
C LYS A 184 -18.95 -4.50 13.47
N ARG A 185 -18.47 -3.27 13.73
CA ARG A 185 -17.54 -2.58 12.83
C ARG A 185 -16.36 -3.50 12.61
N THR A 186 -16.17 -3.95 11.36
CA THR A 186 -14.94 -4.63 10.98
C THR A 186 -13.77 -3.69 11.24
N VAL A 187 -12.62 -4.27 11.55
CA VAL A 187 -11.40 -3.50 11.82
C VAL A 187 -10.95 -2.73 10.56
N ASP A 188 -11.35 -3.21 9.38
CA ASP A 188 -11.11 -2.60 8.08
C ASP A 188 -12.47 -2.50 7.35
N VAL A 189 -13.03 -1.30 7.25
CA VAL A 189 -14.39 -1.07 6.70
C VAL A 189 -14.38 -1.27 5.19
N LYS A 190 -13.28 -0.91 4.50
CA LYS A 190 -13.15 -1.08 3.05
C LYS A 190 -13.30 -2.53 2.57
N GLN A 191 -13.06 -3.52 3.42
CA GLN A 191 -13.27 -4.93 3.07
C GLN A 191 -14.75 -5.26 2.83
N ASN A 192 -15.66 -4.45 3.38
CA ASN A 192 -17.10 -4.58 3.20
C ASN A 192 -17.62 -3.61 2.12
N TYR A 193 -16.99 -3.61 0.94
CA TYR A 193 -17.25 -2.66 -0.15
C TYR A 193 -18.75 -2.50 -0.48
N GLN A 194 -19.47 -3.60 -0.64
CA GLN A 194 -20.91 -3.61 -0.99
C GLN A 194 -21.82 -3.00 0.08
N SER A 195 -21.36 -2.92 1.34
CA SER A 195 -22.16 -2.38 2.46
C SER A 195 -21.61 -1.06 3.02
N SER A 196 -20.70 -0.43 2.27
CA SER A 196 -20.08 0.85 2.61
C SER A 196 -20.49 1.90 1.59
N ARG A 197 -20.80 3.11 2.07
CA ARG A 197 -21.03 4.26 1.21
C ARG A 197 -19.71 5.00 1.03
N TRP A 198 -19.33 5.20 -0.22
CA TRP A 198 -18.18 6.02 -0.60
C TRP A 198 -18.69 7.41 -0.97
N VAL A 199 -18.08 8.44 -0.40
CA VAL A 199 -18.50 9.83 -0.58
C VAL A 199 -17.28 10.68 -0.93
N PRO A 200 -17.36 11.58 -1.92
CA PRO A 200 -16.30 12.55 -2.19
C PRO A 200 -15.87 13.27 -0.91
N TYR A 201 -14.57 13.42 -0.72
CA TYR A 201 -14.00 14.01 0.48
C TYR A 201 -12.91 15.02 0.15
N ASN A 202 -12.87 16.11 0.89
CA ASN A 202 -11.80 17.09 0.82
C ASN A 202 -11.19 17.25 2.21
N PHE A 203 -9.88 17.02 2.32
CA PHE A 203 -9.16 17.28 3.56
C PHE A 203 -9.02 18.78 3.82
N PRO A 204 -8.91 19.20 5.09
CA PRO A 204 -8.40 20.53 5.42
C PRO A 204 -7.01 20.74 4.81
N ASP A 205 -6.72 21.96 4.37
CA ASP A 205 -5.46 22.25 3.65
C ASP A 205 -4.23 21.99 4.52
N GLU A 206 -4.31 22.24 5.83
CA GLU A 206 -3.24 21.89 6.79
C GLU A 206 -2.87 20.39 6.72
N PHE A 207 -3.85 19.51 6.58
CA PHE A 207 -3.60 18.08 6.46
C PHE A 207 -3.01 17.72 5.10
N LYS A 208 -3.49 18.35 4.02
CA LYS A 208 -2.92 18.16 2.68
C LYS A 208 -1.45 18.57 2.63
N GLU A 209 -1.08 19.69 3.23
CA GLU A 209 0.31 20.15 3.28
C GLU A 209 1.22 19.15 4.00
N LYS A 210 0.75 18.56 5.11
CA LYS A 210 1.49 17.49 5.81
C LYS A 210 1.65 16.24 4.95
N ILE A 211 0.62 15.86 4.18
CA ILE A 211 0.72 14.74 3.23
C ILE A 211 1.66 15.09 2.08
N ARG A 212 1.60 16.29 1.49
CA ARG A 212 2.55 16.73 0.45
C ARG A 212 3.98 16.68 0.95
N LYS A 213 4.22 17.18 2.17
CA LYS A 213 5.53 17.08 2.83
C LYS A 213 5.99 15.63 2.98
N LEU A 214 5.11 14.72 3.42
CA LEU A 214 5.40 13.29 3.52
C LEU A 214 5.75 12.69 2.15
N MET A 215 4.92 12.91 1.13
CA MET A 215 5.11 12.38 -0.21
C MET A 215 6.41 12.89 -0.83
N ASN A 216 6.73 14.17 -0.65
CA ASN A 216 8.00 14.76 -1.09
C ASN A 216 9.20 14.16 -0.35
N THR A 217 9.10 13.99 0.97
CA THR A 217 10.18 13.38 1.79
C THR A 217 10.44 11.93 1.38
N LEU A 218 9.39 11.19 1.01
CA LEU A 218 9.48 9.83 0.49
C LEU A 218 9.81 9.76 -1.01
N ASN A 219 9.92 10.90 -1.70
CA ASN A 219 10.07 10.98 -3.16
C ASN A 219 8.95 10.27 -3.96
N LEU A 220 7.74 10.18 -3.39
CA LEU A 220 6.56 9.59 -4.01
C LEU A 220 5.76 10.64 -4.78
N ASN A 221 5.58 10.42 -6.09
CA ASN A 221 4.69 11.23 -6.93
C ASN A 221 3.29 10.61 -7.11
N THR A 222 3.07 9.38 -6.65
CA THR A 222 1.73 8.80 -6.55
C THR A 222 1.66 7.80 -5.41
N GLY A 223 0.45 7.53 -4.94
CA GLY A 223 0.19 6.46 -4.00
C GLY A 223 -1.25 6.44 -3.55
N SER A 224 -1.72 5.26 -3.15
CA SER A 224 -2.98 5.13 -2.43
C SER A 224 -2.73 5.24 -0.94
N ILE A 225 -3.33 6.25 -0.32
CA ILE A 225 -3.16 6.61 1.08
C ILE A 225 -4.42 6.19 1.86
N ASP A 226 -4.21 5.53 3.00
CA ASP A 226 -5.27 5.19 3.95
C ASP A 226 -5.17 6.09 5.19
N VAL A 227 -6.30 6.71 5.55
CA VAL A 227 -6.43 7.59 6.72
C VAL A 227 -7.69 7.20 7.50
N LEU A 228 -7.65 7.33 8.82
CA LEU A 228 -8.83 7.27 9.68
C LEU A 228 -9.19 8.65 10.19
N LYS A 229 -10.48 9.02 10.14
CA LYS A 229 -11.00 10.11 10.94
C LYS A 229 -11.37 9.57 12.33
N GLY A 230 -10.60 9.93 13.34
CA GLY A 230 -10.86 9.55 14.73
C GLY A 230 -12.09 10.26 15.31
N ILE A 231 -12.78 9.63 16.25
CA ILE A 231 -13.88 10.27 17.02
C ILE A 231 -13.40 11.44 17.90
N ASP A 232 -12.08 11.56 18.08
CA ASP A 232 -11.40 12.68 18.73
C ASP A 232 -11.15 13.87 17.78
N GLY A 233 -11.67 13.79 16.55
CA GLY A 233 -11.52 14.82 15.53
C GLY A 233 -10.20 14.78 14.76
N LYS A 234 -9.26 13.88 15.09
CA LYS A 234 -7.94 13.82 14.44
C LYS A 234 -7.94 12.95 13.19
N TYR A 235 -6.97 13.21 12.31
CA TYR A 235 -6.69 12.36 11.14
C TYR A 235 -5.47 11.49 11.42
N TYR A 236 -5.67 10.18 11.42
CA TYR A 236 -4.61 9.20 11.62
C TYR A 236 -4.18 8.61 10.28
N PHE A 237 -2.97 8.93 9.84
CA PHE A 237 -2.35 8.32 8.67
C PHE A 237 -1.98 6.86 8.98
N LEU A 238 -2.34 5.93 8.09
CA LEU A 238 -2.12 4.50 8.28
C LEU A 238 -1.02 3.94 7.35
N GLU A 239 -1.09 4.25 6.06
CA GLU A 239 -0.13 3.75 5.07
C GLU A 239 -0.24 4.52 3.76
N VAL A 240 0.79 4.38 2.91
CA VAL A 240 0.75 4.70 1.49
C VAL A 240 1.23 3.49 0.69
N ASN A 241 0.50 3.14 -0.37
CA ASN A 241 0.89 2.12 -1.35
C ASN A 241 1.25 2.83 -2.67
N PRO A 242 2.54 2.90 -3.07
CA PRO A 242 2.99 3.60 -4.28
C PRO A 242 2.33 3.07 -5.57
N VAL A 243 2.05 1.76 -5.61
CA VAL A 243 1.41 1.06 -6.74
C VAL A 243 -0.02 0.64 -6.37
N GLY A 244 -0.69 1.43 -5.53
CA GLY A 244 -2.00 1.14 -5.00
C GLY A 244 -3.12 1.14 -6.05
N GLN A 245 -4.27 0.60 -5.66
CA GLN A 245 -5.47 0.63 -6.48
C GLN A 245 -6.15 2.01 -6.39
N TYR A 246 -6.52 2.55 -7.55
CA TYR A 246 -7.16 3.86 -7.70
C TYR A 246 -8.58 3.80 -8.28
N LEU A 247 -9.05 2.62 -8.71
CA LEU A 247 -10.37 2.46 -9.33
C LEU A 247 -11.52 2.68 -8.33
N SER A 248 -11.39 2.22 -7.08
CA SER A 248 -12.44 2.38 -6.07
C SER A 248 -12.84 3.84 -5.84
N PRO A 249 -11.91 4.78 -5.57
CA PRO A 249 -12.28 6.20 -5.50
C PRO A 249 -12.72 6.77 -6.86
N SER A 250 -12.13 6.31 -7.98
CA SER A 250 -12.52 6.76 -9.32
C SER A 250 -13.99 6.51 -9.62
N ILE A 251 -14.41 5.25 -9.51
CA ILE A 251 -15.76 4.79 -9.85
C ILE A 251 -16.77 5.31 -8.83
N SER A 252 -16.46 5.19 -7.54
CA SER A 252 -17.44 5.47 -6.49
C SER A 252 -17.70 6.95 -6.25
N CYS A 253 -16.78 7.82 -6.67
CA CYS A 253 -16.87 9.27 -6.45
C CYS A 253 -16.80 10.07 -7.76
N GLY A 254 -16.77 9.41 -8.93
CA GLY A 254 -16.75 10.08 -10.23
C GLY A 254 -15.50 10.90 -10.50
N TYR A 255 -14.36 10.51 -9.90
CA TYR A 255 -13.11 11.26 -10.05
C TYR A 255 -12.40 11.05 -11.38
N CYS A 256 -12.75 10.01 -12.12
CA CYS A 256 -12.13 9.66 -13.41
C CYS A 256 -10.58 9.59 -13.31
N VAL A 257 -10.07 8.94 -12.26
CA VAL A 257 -8.64 8.93 -11.93
C VAL A 257 -7.79 8.37 -13.06
N GLU A 258 -8.28 7.36 -13.78
CA GLU A 258 -7.65 6.82 -14.98
C GLU A 258 -7.44 7.88 -16.07
N LYS A 259 -8.40 8.79 -16.28
CA LYS A 259 -8.27 9.91 -17.21
C LYS A 259 -7.21 10.89 -16.71
N ASN A 260 -7.24 11.25 -15.42
CA ASN A 260 -6.29 12.21 -14.86
C ASN A 260 -4.84 11.67 -14.89
N ILE A 261 -4.65 10.36 -14.72
CA ILE A 261 -3.35 9.70 -14.92
C ILE A 261 -2.92 9.82 -16.39
N ALA A 262 -3.81 9.54 -17.34
CA ALA A 262 -3.49 9.65 -18.77
C ALA A 262 -3.10 11.08 -19.16
N GLU A 263 -3.85 12.09 -18.69
CA GLU A 263 -3.53 13.51 -18.92
C GLU A 263 -2.19 13.91 -18.30
N TRP A 264 -1.89 13.41 -17.08
CA TRP A 264 -0.59 13.61 -16.46
C TRP A 264 0.55 13.03 -17.30
N LEU A 265 0.40 11.81 -17.80
CA LEU A 265 1.41 11.14 -18.63
C LEU A 265 1.63 11.91 -19.93
N ILE A 266 0.56 12.26 -20.66
CA ILE A 266 0.65 13.04 -21.91
C ILE A 266 1.40 14.35 -21.68
N LYS A 267 1.07 15.08 -20.60
CA LYS A 267 1.74 16.34 -20.27
C LYS A 267 3.24 16.14 -19.98
N LYS A 268 3.60 15.09 -19.26
CA LYS A 268 4.99 14.76 -18.90
C LYS A 268 5.80 14.19 -20.07
N ASP A 269 5.13 13.62 -21.07
CA ASP A 269 5.74 13.11 -22.28
C ASP A 269 6.18 14.26 -23.20
N ILE A 270 5.26 15.19 -23.48
CA ILE A 270 5.49 16.35 -24.37
C ILE A 270 6.57 17.28 -23.81
N THR A 271 6.60 17.47 -22.48
CA THR A 271 7.56 18.38 -21.82
C THR A 271 9.01 17.91 -21.85
N LEU A 272 9.29 16.65 -22.23
CA LEU A 272 10.65 16.15 -22.47
C LEU A 272 11.09 16.26 -23.94
N ASN A 273 10.15 16.52 -24.86
CA ASN A 273 10.41 16.60 -26.30
C ASN A 273 10.58 18.06 -26.80
N ASN A 274 10.45 19.04 -25.92
CA ASN A 274 10.74 20.47 -26.14
C ASN A 274 11.99 20.87 -25.35
#